data_AF-A0A535N9Y1-F1
#
_entry.id   AF-A0A535N9Y1-F1
#
_cell.length_a   1.000
_cell.length_b   1.000
_cell.length_c   1.000
_cell.angle_alpha   90.00
_cell.angle_beta   90.00
_cell.angle_gamma   90.00
#
_symmetry.space_group_name_H-M   'P 1'
#
loop_
_entity.id
_entity.type
_entity.pdbx_description
1 polymer ?
#
loop_
_entity_poly.entity_id
_entity_poly.type
_entity_poly.pdbx_seq_one_letter_code
_entity_poly.pdbx_strand_id
1 'polypeptide(L)'
;MPEAERENEDVISRLVLEARQDLQRRRYLMASDQFEQAVAAYAPKDFLIALRGPKLAVVAEMKQRTPSMGVLAQDYRPADLAHAYTEGGAAAISVLTHMAGFGGRAEHIRMVRAATTLPILRKDFITDPYEVAEARA
;
A
#
# COMPACT_ATOMS: atom_id res chain seq x y z
N MET A 1 -0.13 -32.93 -15.57
CA MET A 1 0.00 -31.74 -14.72
C MET A 1 -0.41 -32.13 -13.30
N PRO A 2 0.49 -32.10 -12.31
CA PRO A 2 0.16 -32.33 -10.91
C PRO A 2 -0.81 -31.25 -10.42
N GLU A 3 -1.68 -31.61 -9.49
CA GLU A 3 -2.76 -30.78 -8.96
C GLU A 3 -2.25 -29.44 -8.37
N ALA A 4 -1.06 -29.46 -7.76
CA ALA A 4 -0.40 -28.28 -7.21
C ALA A 4 0.08 -27.25 -8.26
N GLU A 5 0.30 -27.66 -9.52
CA GLU A 5 0.68 -26.74 -10.60
C GLU A 5 -0.53 -26.01 -11.20
N ARG A 6 -1.72 -26.63 -11.14
CA ARG A 6 -2.99 -26.01 -11.59
C ARG A 6 -3.53 -24.99 -10.58
N GLU A 7 -3.27 -25.17 -9.28
CA GLU A 7 -3.67 -24.20 -8.24
C GLU A 7 -2.86 -22.90 -8.29
N ASN A 8 -1.62 -22.94 -8.80
CA ASN A 8 -0.75 -21.78 -8.87
C ASN A 8 -1.02 -20.89 -10.11
N GLU A 9 -1.71 -21.44 -11.12
CA GLU A 9 -1.96 -20.77 -12.41
C GLU A 9 -2.96 -19.59 -12.30
N ASP A 10 -3.68 -19.41 -11.18
CA ASP A 10 -4.74 -18.39 -11.08
C ASP A 10 -4.70 -17.49 -9.82
N VAL A 11 -3.65 -17.54 -8.99
CA VAL A 11 -3.60 -16.70 -7.77
C VAL A 11 -3.48 -15.22 -8.11
N ILE A 12 -2.60 -14.87 -9.06
CA ILE A 12 -2.41 -13.47 -9.48
C ILE A 12 -3.68 -12.94 -10.15
N SER A 13 -4.28 -13.72 -11.05
CA SER A 13 -5.55 -13.37 -11.71
C SER A 13 -6.67 -13.11 -10.70
N ARG A 14 -6.81 -13.97 -9.67
CA ARG A 14 -7.77 -13.77 -8.58
C ARG A 14 -7.52 -12.47 -7.84
N LEU A 15 -6.27 -12.20 -7.44
CA LEU A 15 -5.91 -10.96 -6.73
C LEU A 15 -6.16 -9.70 -7.58
N VAL A 16 -5.90 -9.76 -8.89
CA VAL A 16 -6.21 -8.68 -9.83
C VAL A 16 -7.72 -8.48 -9.97
N LEU A 17 -8.50 -9.56 -10.02
CA LEU A 17 -9.96 -9.49 -10.06
C LEU A 17 -10.52 -8.85 -8.77
N GLU A 18 -10.02 -9.26 -7.61
CA GLU A 18 -10.38 -8.69 -6.31
C GLU A 18 -10.05 -7.19 -6.25
N ALA A 19 -8.85 -6.79 -6.71
CA ALA A 19 -8.45 -5.39 -6.76
C ALA A 19 -9.38 -4.54 -7.65
N ARG A 20 -9.79 -5.05 -8.82
CA ARG A 20 -10.76 -4.38 -9.69
C ARG A 20 -12.12 -4.19 -9.00
N GLN A 21 -12.60 -5.20 -8.29
CA GLN A 21 -13.86 -5.11 -7.55
C GLN A 21 -13.78 -4.07 -6.40
N ASP A 22 -12.66 -4.04 -5.69
CA ASP A 22 -12.43 -3.06 -4.62
C ASP A 22 -12.31 -1.63 -5.15
N LEU A 23 -11.65 -1.43 -6.29
CA LEU A 23 -11.64 -0.14 -6.98
C LEU A 23 -13.06 0.32 -7.34
N GLN A 24 -13.87 -0.55 -7.95
CA GLN A 24 -15.24 -0.20 -8.34
C GLN A 24 -16.03 0.30 -7.13
N ARG A 25 -15.97 -0.38 -5.99
CA ARG A 25 -16.63 0.04 -4.74
C ARG A 25 -16.16 1.42 -4.28
N ARG A 26 -14.84 1.66 -4.24
CA ARG A 26 -14.25 2.92 -3.73
C ARG A 26 -14.53 4.11 -4.64
N ARG A 27 -14.53 3.91 -5.96
CA ARG A 27 -14.79 4.97 -6.94
C ARG A 27 -16.21 5.58 -6.81
N TYR A 28 -17.18 4.82 -6.32
CA TYR A 28 -18.53 5.34 -6.04
C TYR A 28 -18.63 6.14 -4.73
N LEU A 29 -17.66 6.02 -3.82
CA LEU A 29 -17.74 6.60 -2.47
C LEU A 29 -17.11 7.99 -2.36
N MET A 30 -16.25 8.39 -3.30
CA MET A 30 -15.59 9.71 -3.29
C MET A 30 -16.21 10.66 -4.30
N ALA A 31 -16.61 11.84 -3.83
CA ALA A 31 -17.01 12.94 -4.71
C ALA A 31 -15.80 13.48 -5.48
N SER A 32 -15.97 13.77 -6.77
CA SER A 32 -14.88 14.17 -7.69
C SER A 32 -14.09 15.38 -7.17
N ASP A 33 -14.78 16.43 -6.72
CA ASP A 33 -14.14 17.67 -6.27
C ASP A 33 -13.22 17.46 -5.04
N GLN A 34 -13.67 16.64 -4.09
CA GLN A 34 -12.88 16.31 -2.89
C GLN A 34 -11.64 15.49 -3.25
N PHE A 35 -11.77 14.58 -4.22
CA PHE A 35 -10.67 13.78 -4.71
C PHE A 35 -9.60 14.64 -5.38
N GLU A 36 -10.01 15.53 -6.29
CA GLU A 36 -9.07 16.44 -6.99
C GLU A 36 -8.33 17.37 -6.01
N GLN A 37 -9.03 17.90 -5.01
CA GLN A 37 -8.42 18.71 -3.96
C GLN A 37 -7.38 17.91 -3.16
N ALA A 38 -7.69 16.67 -2.78
CA ALA A 38 -6.76 15.81 -2.05
C ALA A 38 -5.50 15.49 -2.88
N VAL A 39 -5.65 15.19 -4.17
CA VAL A 39 -4.53 14.97 -5.10
C VAL A 39 -3.65 16.21 -5.21
N ALA A 40 -4.27 17.39 -5.33
CA ALA A 40 -3.54 18.65 -5.46
C ALA A 40 -2.81 19.06 -4.18
N ALA A 41 -3.39 18.77 -3.01
CA ALA A 41 -2.85 19.16 -1.71
C ALA A 41 -1.57 18.41 -1.32
N TYR A 42 -1.33 17.21 -1.87
CA TYR A 42 -0.16 16.40 -1.50
C TYR A 42 1.07 16.69 -2.39
N ALA A 43 2.14 17.18 -1.75
CA ALA A 43 3.47 17.25 -2.35
C ALA A 43 4.22 15.92 -2.12
N PRO A 44 4.48 15.13 -3.18
CA PRO A 44 5.18 13.85 -3.03
C PRO A 44 6.64 14.07 -2.65
N LYS A 45 7.16 13.16 -1.83
CA LYS A 45 8.58 13.09 -1.47
C LYS A 45 9.34 12.31 -2.54
N ASP A 46 10.61 12.65 -2.73
CA ASP A 46 11.44 11.97 -3.74
C ASP A 46 11.86 10.58 -3.26
N PHE A 47 11.13 9.56 -3.74
CA PHE A 47 11.38 8.17 -3.42
C PHE A 47 12.73 7.68 -3.97
N LEU A 48 13.14 8.16 -5.16
CA LEU A 48 14.39 7.72 -5.79
C LEU A 48 15.62 8.27 -5.06
N ILE A 49 15.58 9.53 -4.63
CA ILE A 49 16.65 10.13 -3.84
C ILE A 49 16.84 9.38 -2.53
N ALA A 50 15.76 9.01 -1.84
CA ALA A 50 15.83 8.28 -0.58
C ALA A 50 16.54 6.91 -0.73
N LEU A 51 16.42 6.26 -1.89
CA LEU A 51 17.06 4.97 -2.16
C LEU A 51 18.51 5.06 -2.67
N ARG A 52 18.96 6.24 -3.11
CA ARG A 52 20.29 6.45 -3.69
C ARG A 52 21.36 6.86 -2.67
N GLY A 53 21.03 6.84 -1.38
CA GLY A 53 21.99 7.13 -0.32
C GLY A 53 23.16 6.13 -0.31
N PRO A 54 24.32 6.49 0.27
CA PRO A 54 25.51 5.64 0.32
C PRO A 54 25.39 4.44 1.28
N LYS A 55 24.31 4.39 2.08
CA LYS A 55 24.03 3.31 3.05
C LYS A 55 23.02 2.32 2.46
N LEU A 56 22.90 1.15 3.08
CA LEU A 56 21.83 0.20 2.75
C LEU A 56 20.46 0.89 2.83
N ALA A 57 19.73 0.94 1.72
CA ALA A 57 18.41 1.52 1.66
C ALA A 57 17.33 0.45 1.91
N VAL A 58 16.70 0.52 3.09
CA VAL A 58 15.62 -0.41 3.47
C VAL A 58 14.27 0.23 3.16
N VAL A 59 13.44 -0.47 2.37
CA VAL A 59 12.01 -0.16 2.24
C VAL A 59 11.24 -1.06 3.21
N ALA A 60 10.79 -0.49 4.34
CA ALA A 60 10.09 -1.24 5.37
C ALA A 60 8.62 -1.43 4.98
N GLU A 61 8.17 -2.69 4.85
CA GLU A 61 6.79 -3.01 4.49
C GLU A 61 5.92 -3.24 5.73
N MET A 62 4.83 -2.48 5.85
CA MET A 62 3.78 -2.78 6.82
C MET A 62 2.74 -3.71 6.19
N LYS A 63 2.53 -4.85 6.86
CA LYS A 63 1.65 -5.92 6.38
C LYS A 63 0.99 -6.63 7.56
N GLN A 64 -0.32 -6.46 7.70
CA GLN A 64 -1.07 -7.04 8.81
C GLN A 64 -1.19 -8.56 8.69
N ARG A 65 -1.46 -9.06 7.49
CA ARG A 65 -1.70 -10.48 7.22
C ARG A 65 -1.31 -10.85 5.79
N THR A 66 -1.16 -12.13 5.52
CA THR A 66 -1.06 -12.67 4.16
C THR A 66 -1.94 -13.91 3.99
N PRO A 67 -2.35 -14.24 2.76
CA PRO A 67 -3.06 -15.50 2.50
C PRO A 67 -2.28 -16.75 2.93
N SER A 68 -0.95 -16.72 2.79
CA SER A 68 -0.08 -17.88 3.08
C SER A 68 0.28 -18.04 4.56
N MET A 69 0.42 -16.95 5.32
CA MET A 69 0.92 -16.98 6.70
C MET A 69 -0.13 -16.55 7.73
N GLY A 70 -1.34 -16.16 7.29
CA GLY A 70 -2.36 -15.65 8.19
C GLY A 70 -2.00 -14.29 8.78
N VAL A 71 -2.37 -14.05 10.04
CA VAL A 71 -2.13 -12.77 10.75
C VAL A 71 -0.67 -12.67 11.18
N LEU A 72 0.03 -11.65 10.70
CA LEU A 72 1.42 -11.34 11.05
C LEU A 72 1.50 -10.35 12.21
N ALA A 73 0.54 -9.43 12.32
CA ALA A 73 0.48 -8.41 13.36
C ALA A 73 -0.95 -8.34 13.92
N GLN A 74 -1.13 -8.75 15.18
CA GLN A 74 -2.43 -8.72 15.86
C GLN A 74 -2.87 -7.29 16.20
N ASP A 75 -1.95 -6.46 16.70
CA ASP A 75 -2.20 -5.05 17.03
C ASP A 75 -1.65 -4.13 15.92
N TYR A 76 -2.26 -4.20 14.74
CA TYR A 76 -1.79 -3.48 13.56
C TYR A 76 -2.16 -1.99 13.65
N ARG A 77 -1.18 -1.16 14.01
CA ARG A 77 -1.30 0.29 14.13
C ARG A 77 -0.37 0.98 13.12
N PRO A 78 -0.89 1.40 11.94
CA PRO A 78 -0.08 1.95 10.86
C PRO A 78 0.79 3.15 11.27
N ALA A 79 0.26 4.05 12.10
CA ALA A 79 0.98 5.23 12.56
C ALA A 79 2.17 4.86 13.47
N ASP A 80 1.94 3.98 14.44
CA ASP A 80 2.99 3.52 15.36
C ASP A 80 4.10 2.77 14.61
N LEU A 81 3.74 1.92 13.64
CA LEU A 81 4.69 1.25 12.76
C LEU A 81 5.48 2.24 11.90
N ALA A 82 4.82 3.29 11.39
CA ALA A 82 5.48 4.33 10.61
C ALA A 82 6.52 5.10 11.44
N HIS A 83 6.19 5.44 12.69
CA HIS A 83 7.14 6.02 13.63
C HIS A 83 8.33 5.08 13.86
N ALA A 84 8.06 3.81 14.22
CA ALA A 84 9.09 2.82 14.47
C ALA A 84 10.02 2.59 13.26
N TYR A 85 9.49 2.55 12.04
CA TYR A 85 10.31 2.42 10.83
C TYR A 85 11.14 3.67 10.54
N THR A 86 10.60 4.85 10.85
CA THR A 86 11.34 6.11 10.74
C THR A 86 12.52 6.14 11.71
N GLU A 87 12.28 5.80 12.98
CA GLU A 87 13.33 5.74 14.01
C GLU A 87 14.34 4.62 13.74
N GLY A 88 13.88 3.50 13.18
CA GLY A 88 14.73 2.37 12.76
C GLY A 88 15.61 2.66 11.54
N GLY A 89 15.50 3.85 10.92
CA GLY A 89 16.34 4.26 9.80
C GLY A 89 15.93 3.69 8.45
N ALA A 90 14.65 3.35 8.27
CA ALA A 90 14.14 3.00 6.94
C ALA A 90 14.35 4.17 5.95
N ALA A 91 14.65 3.84 4.70
CA ALA A 91 14.76 4.82 3.62
C ALA A 91 13.37 5.20 3.08
N ALA A 92 12.44 4.25 3.08
CA ALA A 92 11.06 4.45 2.66
C ALA A 92 10.13 3.45 3.33
N ILE A 93 8.83 3.70 3.25
CA ILE A 93 7.80 2.81 3.80
C ILE A 93 6.92 2.28 2.66
N SER A 94 6.77 0.96 2.59
CA SER A 94 5.80 0.29 1.72
C SER A 94 4.51 0.00 2.51
N VAL A 95 3.39 0.54 2.04
CA VAL A 95 2.08 0.38 2.68
C VAL A 95 1.21 -0.52 1.82
N LEU A 96 0.88 -1.70 2.31
CA LEU A 96 -0.03 -2.62 1.63
C LEU A 96 -1.47 -2.12 1.75
N THR A 97 -2.12 -1.86 0.61
CA THR A 97 -3.50 -1.33 0.58
C THR A 97 -4.54 -2.33 0.08
N HIS A 98 -4.10 -3.49 -0.43
CA HIS A 98 -4.99 -4.56 -0.84
C HIS A 98 -5.77 -5.13 0.35
N MET A 99 -7.11 -5.18 0.26
CA MET A 99 -7.97 -5.58 1.37
C MET A 99 -8.06 -7.09 1.54
N ALA A 100 -8.51 -7.79 0.50
CA ALA A 100 -8.83 -9.23 0.54
C ALA A 100 -7.60 -10.06 0.95
N GLY A 101 -7.69 -10.85 2.01
CA GLY A 101 -6.60 -11.73 2.48
C GLY A 101 -5.36 -11.03 3.08
N PHE A 102 -5.22 -9.71 2.91
CA PHE A 102 -4.04 -8.93 3.31
C PHE A 102 -4.31 -7.88 4.40
N GLY A 103 -5.57 -7.46 4.59
CA GLY A 103 -5.95 -6.50 5.63
C GLY A 103 -5.47 -5.07 5.39
N GLY A 104 -4.96 -4.78 4.19
CA GLY A 104 -4.58 -3.43 3.77
C GLY A 104 -5.81 -2.56 3.53
N ARG A 105 -5.65 -1.24 3.60
CA ARG A 105 -6.72 -0.27 3.30
C ARG A 105 -6.09 1.01 2.77
N ALA A 106 -6.76 1.71 1.85
CA ALA A 106 -6.26 2.97 1.29
C ALA A 106 -6.04 4.04 2.38
N GLU A 107 -6.86 4.04 3.43
CA GLU A 107 -6.75 4.98 4.55
C GLU A 107 -5.44 4.84 5.34
N HIS A 108 -4.81 3.66 5.30
CA HIS A 108 -3.50 3.45 5.95
C HIS A 108 -2.45 4.40 5.37
N ILE A 109 -2.51 4.74 4.08
CA ILE A 109 -1.57 5.71 3.48
C ILE A 109 -1.66 7.06 4.17
N ARG A 110 -2.88 7.56 4.42
CA ARG A 110 -3.08 8.87 5.09
C ARG A 110 -2.58 8.83 6.53
N MET A 111 -2.85 7.76 7.26
CA MET A 111 -2.35 7.57 8.63
C MET A 111 -0.83 7.56 8.68
N VAL A 112 -0.19 6.83 7.75
CA VAL A 112 1.27 6.72 7.67
C VAL A 112 1.91 8.03 7.25
N ARG A 113 1.31 8.75 6.28
CA ARG A 113 1.76 10.09 5.86
C ARG A 113 1.79 11.07 7.02
N ALA A 114 0.78 11.04 7.89
CA ALA A 114 0.72 11.91 9.06
C ALA A 114 1.79 11.56 10.13
N ALA A 115 2.29 10.32 10.13
CA ALA A 115 3.21 9.81 11.14
C ALA A 115 4.69 9.78 10.70
N THR A 116 5.03 10.05 9.43
CA THR A 116 6.41 9.95 8.95
C THR A 116 6.84 11.05 7.97
N THR A 117 8.13 11.40 8.03
CA THR A 117 8.82 12.24 7.05
C THR A 117 9.42 11.42 5.91
N LEU A 118 9.39 10.08 5.93
CA LEU A 118 9.87 9.22 4.85
C LEU A 118 8.93 9.20 3.63
N PRO A 119 9.45 8.93 2.41
CA PRO A 119 8.62 8.66 1.25
C PRO A 119 7.88 7.33 1.40
N ILE A 120 6.69 7.26 0.79
CA ILE A 120 5.76 6.13 0.92
C ILE A 120 5.47 5.54 -0.46
N LEU A 121 5.55 4.22 -0.54
CA LEU A 121 5.12 3.41 -1.68
C LEU A 121 3.75 2.79 -1.36
N ARG A 122 2.75 3.02 -2.21
CA ARG A 122 1.52 2.22 -2.22
C ARG A 122 1.86 0.85 -2.82
N LYS A 123 1.75 -0.20 -2.01
CA LYS A 123 1.89 -1.58 -2.46
C LYS A 123 0.49 -2.15 -2.69
N ASP A 124 0.18 -2.43 -3.95
CA ASP A 124 -1.13 -2.95 -4.35
C ASP A 124 -1.06 -3.59 -5.75
N PHE A 125 -2.16 -4.21 -6.16
CA PHE A 125 -2.41 -4.57 -7.56
C PHE A 125 -3.07 -3.38 -8.26
N ILE A 126 -2.25 -2.51 -8.87
CA ILE A 126 -2.74 -1.33 -9.59
C ILE A 126 -3.29 -1.77 -10.95
N THR A 127 -4.57 -1.50 -11.20
CA THR A 127 -5.31 -1.94 -12.39
C THR A 127 -5.91 -0.80 -13.21
N ASP A 128 -6.00 0.40 -12.64
CA ASP A 128 -6.58 1.59 -13.28
C ASP A 128 -5.78 2.85 -12.93
N PRO A 129 -5.62 3.82 -13.86
CA PRO A 129 -4.97 5.12 -13.58
C PRO A 129 -5.56 5.89 -12.40
N TYR A 130 -6.85 5.71 -12.09
CA TYR A 130 -7.50 6.29 -10.91
C TYR A 130 -6.74 5.93 -9.63
N GLU A 131 -6.22 4.70 -9.53
CA GLU A 131 -5.52 4.23 -8.33
C GLU A 131 -4.16 4.91 -8.14
N VAL A 132 -3.55 5.39 -9.23
CA VAL A 132 -2.32 6.21 -9.18
C VAL A 132 -2.63 7.59 -8.63
N ALA A 133 -3.72 8.21 -9.09
CA ALA A 133 -4.18 9.49 -8.54
C ALA A 133 -4.61 9.34 -7.07
N GLU A 134 -5.30 8.24 -6.73
CA GLU A 134 -5.71 7.94 -5.37
C GLU A 134 -4.53 7.63 -4.45
N ALA A 135 -3.47 7.01 -4.95
CA ALA A 135 -2.22 6.87 -4.21
C ALA A 135 -1.57 8.22 -3.88
N ARG A 136 -1.90 9.28 -4.63
CA ARG A 136 -1.45 10.66 -4.40
C ARG A 136 -2.40 11.43 -3.46
N ALA A 137 -3.72 11.26 -3.58
CA ALA A 137 -4.74 11.81 -2.67
C ALA A 137 -4.54 11.40 -1.20
#